data_AF-A0A536TAM4-F1
#
_entry.id   AF-A0A536TAM4-F1
#
_cell.length_a   1.000
_cell.length_b   1.000
_cell.length_c   1.000
_cell.angle_alpha   90.00
_cell.angle_beta   90.00
_cell.angle_gamma   90.00
#
_symmetry.space_group_name_H-M   'P 1'
#
loop_
_entity.id
_entity.type
_entity.pdbx_description
1 polymer ?
#
loop_
_entity_poly.entity_id
_entity_poly.type
_entity_poly.pdbx_seq_one_letter_code
_entity_poly.pdbx_strand_id
1 'polypeptide(L)'
;AAQELGIAFLDWLGDRLALEGRYSDAGRRPTAEPGRIDETMQARCAKMLACIRWDRDVAAQFLGCYLTEPKPHLFFSRPPRPLTRRDFASAMARRGVRLDARSQLLYDDRNAYINGETIALPADGACAIMRLANERRIAAGTKFGKSSPLMYQWYCNGFIQLD
;
A
#
# COMPACT_ATOMS: atom_id res chain seq x y z
N ALA A 1 -8.80 -19.86 -3.55
CA ALA A 1 -7.50 -19.44 -4.10
C ALA A 1 -7.67 -18.40 -5.22
N ALA A 2 -7.82 -18.77 -6.50
CA ALA A 2 -7.83 -17.79 -7.61
C ALA A 2 -9.00 -16.79 -7.56
N GLN A 3 -10.21 -17.26 -7.23
CA GLN A 3 -11.41 -16.41 -7.09
C GLN A 3 -11.23 -15.36 -5.99
N GLU A 4 -10.80 -15.78 -4.80
CA GLU A 4 -10.60 -14.88 -3.65
C GLU A 4 -9.52 -13.84 -3.93
N LEU A 5 -8.40 -14.26 -4.54
CA LEU A 5 -7.33 -13.36 -4.93
C LEU A 5 -7.79 -12.34 -5.98
N GLY A 6 -8.60 -12.79 -6.95
CA GLY A 6 -9.19 -11.92 -7.97
C GLY A 6 -10.15 -10.88 -7.38
N ILE A 7 -11.00 -11.27 -6.42
CA ILE A 7 -11.90 -10.33 -5.72
C ILE A 7 -11.08 -9.31 -4.94
N ALA A 8 -10.12 -9.77 -4.12
CA ALA A 8 -9.28 -8.87 -3.34
C ALA A 8 -8.47 -7.90 -4.22
N PHE A 9 -8.02 -8.34 -5.40
CA PHE A 9 -7.35 -7.48 -6.37
C PHE A 9 -8.27 -6.38 -6.92
N LEU A 10 -9.51 -6.73 -7.27
CA LEU A 10 -10.48 -5.76 -7.78
C LEU A 10 -10.91 -4.75 -6.72
N ASP A 11 -11.08 -5.19 -5.47
CA ASP A 11 -11.38 -4.30 -4.34
C ASP A 11 -10.21 -3.32 -4.12
N TRP A 12 -8.98 -3.83 -4.03
CA TRP A 12 -7.77 -3.03 -3.87
C TRP A 12 -7.55 -2.04 -5.04
N LEU A 13 -7.86 -2.47 -6.27
CA LEU A 13 -7.77 -1.64 -7.46
C LEU A 13 -8.85 -0.55 -7.43
N GLY A 14 -10.07 -0.89 -7.02
CA GLY A 14 -11.21 0.02 -6.89
C GLY A 14 -10.91 1.26 -6.06
N ASP A 15 -10.22 1.09 -4.92
CA ASP A 15 -9.78 2.20 -4.05
C ASP A 15 -8.77 3.15 -4.70
N ARG A 16 -8.15 2.73 -5.80
CA ARG A 16 -7.08 3.45 -6.53
C ARG A 16 -7.52 3.94 -7.91
N LEU A 17 -8.72 3.57 -8.36
CA LEU A 17 -9.26 4.01 -9.64
C LEU A 17 -9.72 5.48 -9.56
N ALA A 18 -9.25 6.27 -10.50
CA ALA A 18 -9.73 7.62 -10.75
C ALA A 18 -10.25 7.71 -12.18
N LEU A 19 -11.48 7.23 -12.40
CA LEU A 19 -12.14 7.31 -13.70
C LEU A 19 -12.86 8.64 -13.87
N GLU A 20 -12.70 9.26 -15.04
CA GLU A 20 -13.39 10.51 -15.35
C GLU A 20 -14.83 10.26 -15.84
N GLY A 21 -15.72 11.18 -15.45
CA GLY A 21 -17.11 11.19 -15.88
C GLY A 21 -18.03 10.27 -15.07
N ARG A 22 -19.33 10.40 -15.33
CA ARG A 22 -20.38 9.54 -14.75
C ARG A 22 -21.10 8.85 -15.89
N TYR A 23 -21.60 7.64 -15.62
CA TYR A 23 -22.54 7.02 -16.55
C TYR A 23 -23.75 7.96 -16.68
N SER A 24 -24.11 8.29 -17.91
CA SER A 24 -25.20 9.19 -18.22
C SER A 24 -25.88 8.68 -19.48
N ASP A 25 -27.19 8.83 -19.54
CA ASP A 25 -28.03 8.53 -20.69
C ASP A 25 -28.53 9.81 -21.37
N ALA A 26 -27.90 10.95 -21.07
CA ALA A 26 -28.22 12.25 -21.67
C ALA A 26 -28.18 12.16 -23.21
N GLY A 27 -29.25 12.65 -23.84
CA GLY A 27 -29.40 12.64 -25.30
C GLY A 27 -30.05 11.37 -25.88
N ARG A 28 -30.45 10.38 -25.05
CA ARG A 28 -31.21 9.23 -25.55
C ARG A 28 -32.63 9.62 -25.95
N ARG A 29 -33.08 9.02 -27.05
CA ARG A 29 -34.45 9.16 -27.54
C ARG A 29 -35.39 8.24 -26.74
N PRO A 30 -36.67 8.60 -26.61
CA PRO A 30 -37.69 7.70 -26.08
C PRO A 30 -37.68 6.37 -26.85
N THR A 31 -37.67 5.25 -26.11
CA THR A 31 -37.72 3.89 -26.67
C THR A 31 -39.14 3.34 -26.59
N ALA A 32 -39.53 2.54 -27.59
CA ALA A 32 -40.76 1.75 -27.55
C ALA A 32 -40.60 0.46 -26.70
N GLU A 33 -39.35 0.09 -26.36
CA GLU A 33 -39.01 -1.11 -25.58
C GLU A 33 -38.29 -0.73 -24.28
N PRO A 34 -38.99 -0.23 -23.25
CA PRO A 34 -38.37 0.30 -22.03
C PRO A 34 -37.60 -0.75 -21.19
N GLY A 35 -37.88 -2.05 -21.38
CA GLY A 35 -37.15 -3.14 -20.72
C GLY A 35 -35.84 -3.54 -21.42
N ARG A 36 -35.55 -3.00 -22.62
CA ARG A 36 -34.35 -3.38 -23.39
C ARG A 36 -33.14 -2.54 -22.99
N ILE A 37 -32.06 -3.22 -22.58
CA ILE A 37 -30.72 -2.62 -22.51
C ILE A 37 -30.10 -2.71 -23.91
N ASP A 38 -30.24 -1.65 -24.70
CA ASP A 38 -29.77 -1.65 -26.09
C ASP A 38 -28.23 -1.70 -26.22
N GLU A 39 -27.77 -1.98 -27.43
CA GLU A 39 -26.34 -2.06 -27.76
C GLU A 39 -25.59 -0.77 -27.45
N THR A 40 -26.26 0.39 -27.51
CA THR A 40 -25.63 1.69 -27.22
C THR A 40 -25.32 1.81 -25.73
N MET A 41 -26.21 1.36 -24.83
CA MET A 41 -25.94 1.28 -23.39
C MET A 41 -24.78 0.32 -23.10
N GLN A 42 -24.83 -0.86 -23.69
CA GLN A 42 -23.83 -1.90 -23.48
C GLN A 42 -22.44 -1.42 -23.94
N ALA A 43 -22.35 -0.85 -25.14
CA ALA A 43 -21.11 -0.30 -25.68
C ALA A 43 -20.56 0.86 -24.84
N ARG A 44 -21.43 1.73 -24.32
CA ARG A 44 -21.02 2.82 -23.44
C ARG A 44 -20.44 2.30 -22.13
N CYS A 45 -21.11 1.33 -21.50
CA CYS A 45 -20.61 0.66 -20.30
C CYS A 45 -19.25 0.00 -20.56
N ALA A 46 -19.14 -0.80 -21.63
CA ALA A 46 -17.90 -1.46 -22.02
C ALA A 46 -16.76 -0.46 -22.26
N LYS A 47 -17.03 0.68 -22.91
CA LYS A 47 -16.04 1.74 -23.12
C LYS A 47 -15.55 2.36 -21.81
N MET A 48 -16.45 2.61 -20.85
CA MET A 48 -16.08 3.14 -19.54
C MET A 48 -15.21 2.14 -18.75
N LEU A 49 -15.59 0.86 -18.76
CA LEU A 49 -14.82 -0.20 -18.09
C LEU A 49 -13.49 -0.50 -18.78
N ALA A 50 -13.38 -0.24 -20.09
CA ALA A 50 -12.14 -0.39 -20.84
C ALA A 50 -11.04 0.58 -20.39
N CYS A 51 -11.36 1.62 -19.62
CA CYS A 51 -10.33 2.47 -19.00
C CYS A 51 -9.64 1.79 -17.81
N ILE A 52 -10.23 0.76 -17.23
CA ILE A 52 -9.62 -0.01 -16.14
C ILE A 52 -8.56 -0.93 -16.74
N ARG A 53 -7.29 -0.64 -16.43
CA ARG A 53 -6.12 -1.36 -16.92
C ARG A 53 -5.12 -1.53 -15.79
N TRP A 54 -4.42 -2.65 -15.80
CA TRP A 54 -3.31 -2.93 -14.91
C TRP A 54 -2.24 -3.72 -15.65
N ASP A 55 -1.01 -3.65 -15.15
CA ASP A 55 0.13 -4.39 -15.65
C ASP A 55 0.72 -5.29 -14.56
N ARG A 56 1.90 -5.87 -14.83
CA ARG A 56 2.61 -6.72 -13.87
C ARG A 56 3.06 -5.96 -12.63
N ASP A 57 3.42 -4.69 -12.76
CA ASP A 57 3.91 -3.88 -11.64
C ASP A 57 2.76 -3.56 -10.67
N VAL A 58 1.57 -3.28 -11.19
CA VAL A 58 0.35 -3.14 -10.38
C VAL A 58 -0.01 -4.44 -9.66
N ALA A 59 0.11 -5.59 -10.34
CA ALA A 59 -0.13 -6.89 -9.71
C ALA A 59 0.89 -7.22 -8.61
N ALA A 60 2.16 -6.86 -8.80
CA ALA A 60 3.20 -7.03 -7.78
C ALA A 60 2.94 -6.14 -6.54
N GLN A 61 2.55 -4.88 -6.75
CA GLN A 61 2.15 -3.98 -5.65
C GLN A 61 0.97 -4.53 -4.86
N PHE A 62 -0.07 -5.00 -5.56
CA PHE A 62 -1.20 -5.67 -4.91
C PHE A 62 -0.72 -6.84 -4.05
N LEU A 63 0.11 -7.73 -4.60
CA LEU A 63 0.58 -8.90 -3.86
C LEU A 63 1.33 -8.48 -2.57
N GLY A 64 2.19 -7.46 -2.67
CA GLY A 64 2.91 -6.92 -1.52
C GLY A 64 1.97 -6.33 -0.44
N CYS A 65 0.99 -5.52 -0.83
CA CYS A 65 -0.04 -5.02 0.07
C CYS A 65 -0.83 -6.16 0.70
N TYR A 66 -1.39 -7.06 -0.12
CA TYR A 66 -2.24 -8.17 0.30
C TYR A 66 -1.55 -9.09 1.32
N LEU A 67 -0.26 -9.39 1.12
CA LEU A 67 0.51 -10.24 2.03
C LEU A 67 0.94 -9.54 3.33
N THR A 68 0.91 -8.21 3.37
CA THR A 68 1.31 -7.43 4.54
C THR A 68 0.14 -6.83 5.29
N GLU A 69 -1.05 -6.75 4.69
CA GLU A 69 -2.28 -6.25 5.29
C GLU A 69 -2.54 -6.90 6.66
N PRO A 70 -2.64 -6.11 7.75
CA PRO A 70 -2.94 -6.67 9.06
C PRO A 70 -4.36 -7.23 9.09
N LYS A 71 -4.59 -8.23 9.95
CA LYS A 71 -5.95 -8.72 10.20
C LYS A 71 -6.84 -7.58 10.73
N PRO A 72 -8.15 -7.54 10.43
CA PRO A 72 -9.01 -6.42 10.81
C PRO A 72 -9.07 -6.09 12.31
N HIS A 73 -8.79 -7.06 13.18
CA HIS A 73 -8.79 -6.90 14.64
C HIS A 73 -7.40 -6.58 15.23
N LEU A 74 -6.38 -6.45 14.39
CA LEU A 74 -5.02 -6.15 14.80
C LEU A 74 -4.81 -4.64 14.80
N PHE A 75 -4.59 -4.09 16.00
CA PHE A 75 -4.33 -2.67 16.18
C PHE A 75 -2.88 -2.44 16.60
N PHE A 76 -2.25 -1.40 16.05
CA PHE A 76 -0.92 -0.97 16.45
C PHE A 76 -0.99 0.09 17.56
N SER A 77 -0.11 -0.04 18.54
CA SER A 77 -0.01 0.93 19.64
C SER A 77 0.99 2.01 19.27
N ARG A 78 0.48 3.21 18.99
CA ARG A 78 1.33 4.38 18.75
C ARG A 78 2.06 4.78 20.03
N PRO A 79 3.30 5.30 19.94
CA PRO A 79 3.99 5.84 21.11
C PRO A 79 3.13 6.95 21.76
N PRO A 80 2.85 6.90 23.08
CA PRO A 80 1.97 7.87 23.73
C PRO A 80 2.57 9.29 23.74
N ARG A 81 3.90 9.38 23.72
CA ARG A 81 4.66 10.63 23.54
C ARG A 81 5.76 10.36 22.50
N PRO A 82 5.47 10.49 21.20
CA PRO A 82 6.46 10.22 20.18
C PRO A 82 7.60 11.24 20.30
N LEU A 83 8.83 10.76 20.16
CA LEU A 83 10.00 11.63 20.05
C LEU A 83 9.85 12.59 18.86
N THR A 84 10.55 13.72 18.89
CA THR A 84 10.70 14.55 17.69
C THR A 84 11.45 13.76 16.60
N ARG A 85 11.29 14.14 15.33
CA ARG A 85 12.03 13.52 14.22
C ARG A 85 13.54 13.47 14.47
N ARG A 86 14.10 14.56 14.99
CA ARG A 86 15.53 14.69 15.29
C ARG A 86 15.94 13.76 16.43
N ASP A 87 15.17 13.74 17.51
CA ASP A 87 15.49 12.91 18.68
C ASP A 87 15.34 11.42 18.38
N PHE A 88 14.33 11.06 17.60
CA PHE A 88 14.16 9.70 17.09
C PHE A 88 15.35 9.27 16.24
N ALA A 89 15.79 10.09 15.27
CA ALA A 89 16.94 9.76 14.42
C ALA A 89 18.22 9.54 15.25
N SER A 90 18.46 10.41 16.24
CA SER A 90 19.58 10.25 17.19
C SER A 90 19.47 8.97 18.02
N ALA A 91 18.27 8.67 18.55
CA ALA A 91 18.04 7.47 19.33
C ALA A 91 18.16 6.18 18.51
N MET A 92 17.63 6.18 17.28
CA MET A 92 17.73 5.08 16.31
C MET A 92 19.19 4.78 15.96
N ALA A 93 20.02 5.80 15.73
CA ALA A 93 21.44 5.60 15.46
C ALA A 93 22.20 5.00 16.65
N ARG A 94 21.82 5.34 17.89
CA ARG A 94 22.48 4.87 19.12
C ARG A 94 21.98 3.51 19.61
N ARG A 95 20.70 3.19 19.41
CA ARG A 95 20.06 1.98 19.96
C ARG A 95 19.82 0.92 18.89
N GLY A 96 19.52 1.34 17.68
CA GLY A 96 18.93 0.49 16.66
C GLY A 96 17.40 0.60 16.65
N VAL A 97 16.78 -0.21 15.80
CA VAL A 97 15.32 -0.32 15.64
C VAL A 97 14.92 -1.78 15.46
N ARG A 98 13.69 -2.12 15.86
CA ARG A 98 13.07 -3.42 15.61
C ARG A 98 11.64 -3.25 15.10
N LEU A 99 11.17 -4.21 14.31
CA LEU A 99 9.74 -4.30 13.96
C LEU A 99 8.93 -4.67 15.21
N ASP A 100 7.74 -4.07 15.33
CA ASP A 100 6.72 -4.62 16.23
C ASP A 100 6.41 -6.06 15.81
N ALA A 101 6.13 -6.94 16.77
CA ALA A 101 5.87 -8.35 16.51
C ALA A 101 4.73 -8.58 15.51
N ARG A 102 3.78 -7.64 15.46
CA ARG A 102 2.62 -7.67 14.56
C ARG A 102 2.90 -7.11 13.17
N SER A 103 4.01 -6.38 12.98
CA SER A 103 4.34 -5.77 11.70
C SER A 103 4.88 -6.78 10.72
N GLN A 104 4.35 -6.74 9.50
CA GLN A 104 4.83 -7.49 8.35
C GLN A 104 5.46 -6.51 7.36
N LEU A 105 6.77 -6.63 7.14
CA LEU A 105 7.54 -5.84 6.18
C LEU A 105 8.12 -6.78 5.13
N LEU A 106 7.72 -6.60 3.87
CA LEU A 106 8.22 -7.33 2.70
C LEU A 106 8.79 -6.33 1.69
N TYR A 107 9.49 -6.82 0.67
CA TYR A 107 10.03 -5.97 -0.41
C TYR A 107 10.19 -6.74 -1.72
N ASP A 108 10.25 -6.00 -2.81
CA ASP A 108 10.76 -6.44 -4.11
C ASP A 108 11.91 -5.52 -4.56
N ASP A 109 12.30 -5.58 -5.84
CA ASP A 109 13.40 -4.76 -6.38
C ASP A 109 13.12 -3.25 -6.36
N ARG A 110 11.86 -2.83 -6.23
CA ARG A 110 11.42 -1.43 -6.38
C ARG A 110 10.75 -0.87 -5.14
N ASN A 111 10.03 -1.69 -4.39
CA ASN A 111 9.13 -1.28 -3.32
C ASN A 111 9.36 -2.08 -2.05
N ALA A 112 9.06 -1.44 -0.93
CA ALA A 112 8.79 -2.09 0.35
C ALA A 112 7.29 -2.05 0.62
N TYR A 113 6.79 -3.10 1.27
CA TYR A 113 5.40 -3.26 1.64
C TYR A 113 5.32 -3.45 3.14
N ILE A 114 4.54 -2.62 3.84
CA ILE A 114 4.39 -2.73 5.29
C ILE A 114 2.95 -2.51 5.71
N ASN A 115 2.37 -3.51 6.37
CA ASN A 115 1.02 -3.40 6.94
C ASN A 115 -0.04 -2.91 5.94
N GLY A 116 0.02 -3.36 4.68
CA GLY A 116 -0.90 -2.95 3.60
C GLY A 116 -0.46 -1.71 2.81
N GLU A 117 0.59 -1.00 3.23
CA GLU A 117 1.12 0.18 2.55
C GLU A 117 2.25 -0.17 1.58
N THR A 118 2.30 0.50 0.42
CA THR A 118 3.42 0.42 -0.54
C THR A 118 4.29 1.65 -0.41
N ILE A 119 5.61 1.45 -0.40
CA ILE A 119 6.61 2.52 -0.31
C ILE A 119 7.71 2.26 -1.34
N ALA A 120 7.99 3.24 -2.21
CA ALA A 120 9.12 3.15 -3.12
C ALA A 120 10.44 3.09 -2.33
N LEU A 121 11.33 2.16 -2.69
CA LEU A 121 12.62 2.03 -2.02
C LEU A 121 13.50 3.26 -2.32
N PRO A 122 13.97 4.00 -1.30
CA PRO A 122 14.88 5.10 -1.52
C PRO A 122 16.27 4.57 -1.89
N ALA A 123 16.87 5.12 -2.95
CA ALA A 123 18.19 4.69 -3.44
C ALA A 123 19.28 4.65 -2.33
N ASP A 124 19.35 5.71 -1.51
CA ASP A 124 20.24 5.79 -0.35
C ASP A 124 19.47 5.45 0.93
N GLY A 125 19.10 4.19 1.10
CA GLY A 125 18.32 3.73 2.27
C GLY A 125 17.66 2.37 2.11
N ALA A 126 17.58 1.85 0.88
CA ALA A 126 17.00 0.55 0.56
C ALA A 126 17.64 -0.60 1.37
N CYS A 127 18.97 -0.64 1.46
CA CYS A 127 19.68 -1.68 2.22
C CYS A 127 19.24 -1.74 3.69
N ALA A 128 18.98 -0.60 4.33
CA ALA A 128 18.48 -0.56 5.70
C ALA A 128 17.05 -1.13 5.79
N ILE A 129 16.17 -0.83 4.83
CA ILE A 129 14.81 -1.37 4.82
C ILE A 129 14.83 -2.89 4.59
N MET A 130 15.58 -3.37 3.60
CA MET A 130 15.71 -4.80 3.30
C MET A 130 16.30 -5.57 4.48
N ARG A 131 17.31 -4.99 5.14
CA ARG A 131 17.87 -5.56 6.36
C ARG A 131 16.83 -5.64 7.48
N LEU A 132 16.05 -4.58 7.70
CA LEU A 132 14.99 -4.59 8.70
C LEU A 132 13.92 -5.64 8.38
N ALA A 133 13.58 -5.82 7.11
CA ALA A 133 12.62 -6.84 6.67
C ALA A 133 13.11 -8.26 6.99
N ASN A 134 14.38 -8.56 6.66
CA ASN A 134 14.96 -9.90 6.82
C ASN A 134 15.32 -10.21 8.29
N GLU A 135 15.95 -9.27 9.00
CA GLU A 135 16.47 -9.49 10.36
C GLU A 135 15.45 -9.10 11.45
N ARG A 136 14.36 -8.42 11.09
CA ARG A 136 13.36 -7.81 11.99
C ARG A 136 13.91 -6.81 13.02
N ARG A 137 15.21 -6.62 13.04
CA ARG A 137 15.97 -5.76 13.96
C ARG A 137 17.22 -5.26 13.26
N ILE A 138 17.60 -4.04 13.55
CA ILE A 138 18.83 -3.41 13.08
C ILE A 138 19.55 -2.87 14.30
N ALA A 139 20.82 -3.26 14.43
CA ALA A 139 21.68 -2.78 15.52
C ALA A 139 22.05 -1.30 15.36
N ALA A 140 22.47 -0.71 16.48
CA ALA A 140 23.06 0.62 16.53
C ALA A 140 24.21 0.82 15.53
N GLY A 141 24.45 2.07 15.13
CA GLY A 141 25.49 2.46 14.18
C GLY A 141 25.11 2.30 12.71
N THR A 142 23.94 1.76 12.40
CA THR A 142 23.45 1.66 11.02
C THR A 142 23.12 3.03 10.43
N LYS A 143 23.55 3.27 9.19
CA LYS A 143 23.18 4.46 8.42
C LYS A 143 21.85 4.22 7.71
N PHE A 144 20.89 5.11 7.92
CA PHE A 144 19.55 5.01 7.33
C PHE A 144 19.36 5.93 6.11
N GLY A 145 20.22 6.92 5.89
CA GLY A 145 20.13 7.81 4.73
C GLY A 145 18.72 8.40 4.54
N LYS A 146 18.22 8.33 3.31
CA LYS A 146 16.87 8.75 2.91
C LYS A 146 15.75 7.84 3.45
N SER A 147 16.02 6.69 4.06
CA SER A 147 14.97 5.91 4.73
C SER A 147 14.67 6.41 6.16
N SER A 148 15.47 7.31 6.72
CA SER A 148 15.23 7.83 8.08
C SER A 148 13.85 8.47 8.30
N PRO A 149 13.27 9.25 7.36
CA PRO A 149 11.91 9.76 7.50
C PRO A 149 10.84 8.67 7.52
N LEU A 150 11.04 7.58 6.76
CA LEU A 150 10.13 6.42 6.74
C LEU A 150 10.17 5.69 8.09
N MET A 151 11.37 5.47 8.64
CA MET A 151 11.51 4.89 9.98
C MET A 151 10.76 5.70 11.03
N TYR A 152 10.83 7.04 10.95
CA TYR A 152 10.07 7.89 11.87
C TYR A 152 8.55 7.74 11.70
N GLN A 153 8.04 7.71 10.47
CA GLN A 153 6.61 7.47 10.22
C GLN A 153 6.17 6.12 10.78
N TRP A 154 6.94 5.06 10.51
CA TRP A 154 6.66 3.72 11.03
C TRP A 154 6.71 3.67 12.56
N TYR A 155 7.61 4.42 13.19
CA TYR A 155 7.65 4.55 14.65
C TYR A 155 6.39 5.24 15.18
N CYS A 156 5.98 6.35 14.58
CA CYS A 156 4.76 7.06 14.96
C CYS A 156 3.49 6.22 14.76
N ASN A 157 3.48 5.34 13.77
CA ASN A 157 2.39 4.39 13.52
C ASN A 157 2.43 3.16 14.43
N GLY A 158 3.50 2.97 15.22
CA GLY A 158 3.69 1.80 16.07
C GLY A 158 4.14 0.54 15.32
N PHE A 159 4.58 0.68 14.07
CA PHE A 159 5.05 -0.44 13.24
C PHE A 159 6.47 -0.87 13.61
N ILE A 160 7.29 0.08 14.04
CA ILE A 160 8.63 -0.16 14.57
C ILE A 160 8.80 0.47 15.94
N GLN A 161 9.78 -0.01 16.68
CA GLN A 161 10.17 0.51 17.99
C GLN A 161 11.68 0.75 18.00
N LEU A 162 12.11 1.71 18.82
CA LEU A 162 13.52 1.79 19.19
C LEU A 162 13.89 0.52 19.95
N ASP A 163 15.10 0.05 19.66
CA ASP A 163 15.60 -1.19 20.21
C ASP A 163 15.96 -1.09 21.70
#